data_AF-W6QSG8-F1
#
_entry.id   AF-W6QSG8-F1
#
_cell.length_a   1.000
_cell.length_b   1.000
_cell.length_c   1.000
_cell.angle_alpha   90.00
_cell.angle_beta   90.00
_cell.angle_gamma   90.00
#
_symmetry.space_group_name_H-M   'P 1'
#
loop_
_entity.id
_entity.type
_entity.pdbx_description
1 polymer ?
#
loop_
_entity_poly.entity_id
_entity_poly.type
_entity_poly.pdbx_seq_one_letter_code
_entity_poly.pdbx_strand_id
1 'polypeptide(L)'
;MDLARDVIDQEGDTFEFYATYLVAAVVTQIFLYMIDSGVQYGYICTGEAFVFLYIPNDDPTVVQYFLCIPNQDVQADDDWRLYRTAIGQVLAFTLQALAAEDLSQEWHDAAHDRLKTWEVEYQDVLRKIPETLRKDPRASNY
;
A
#
# COMPACT_ATOMS: atom_id res chain seq x y z
N MET A 1 2.38 9.33 4.55
CA MET A 1 1.37 9.07 5.59
C MET A 1 2.13 8.79 6.86
N ASP A 2 1.78 9.45 7.96
CA ASP A 2 2.35 9.19 9.28
C ASP A 2 1.25 8.58 10.14
N LEU A 3 1.31 7.26 10.34
CA LEU A 3 0.26 6.51 11.03
C LEU A 3 -0.02 7.05 12.44
N ALA A 4 1.01 7.47 13.17
CA ALA A 4 0.88 7.97 14.53
C ALA A 4 0.12 9.30 14.59
N ARG A 5 0.24 10.11 13.54
CA ARG A 5 -0.45 11.39 13.41
C ARG A 5 -1.84 11.23 12.81
N ASP A 6 -1.95 10.39 11.78
CA ASP A 6 -3.10 10.40 10.88
C ASP A 6 -4.20 9.42 11.33
N VAL A 7 -3.86 8.40 12.14
CA VAL A 7 -4.75 7.25 12.38
C VAL A 7 -4.70 6.71 13.82
N ILE A 8 -3.51 6.48 14.39
CA ILE A 8 -3.38 5.84 15.71
C ILE A 8 -3.94 6.77 16.79
N ASP A 9 -4.82 6.23 17.64
CA ASP A 9 -5.48 6.95 18.73
C ASP A 9 -6.26 8.21 18.31
N GLN A 10 -6.61 8.32 17.03
CA GLN A 10 -7.46 9.39 16.50
C GLN A 10 -8.91 8.89 16.38
N GLU A 11 -9.88 9.77 16.66
CA GLU A 11 -11.30 9.55 16.38
C GLU A 11 -11.71 10.41 15.18
N GLY A 12 -12.43 9.82 14.23
CA GLY A 12 -13.00 10.53 13.10
C GLY A 12 -14.26 9.85 12.58
N ASP A 13 -15.19 10.64 12.06
CA ASP A 13 -16.48 10.21 11.53
C ASP A 13 -16.66 10.57 10.04
N THR A 14 -15.60 11.05 9.38
CA THR A 14 -15.62 11.46 7.98
C THR A 14 -15.22 10.35 7.02
N PHE A 15 -15.63 10.48 5.76
CA PHE A 15 -15.21 9.58 4.68
C PHE A 15 -13.68 9.51 4.56
N GLU A 16 -13.01 10.66 4.59
CA GLU A 16 -11.56 10.75 4.46
C GLU A 16 -10.83 10.05 5.60
N PHE A 17 -11.35 10.16 6.83
CA PHE A 17 -10.78 9.47 7.99
C PHE A 17 -10.89 7.95 7.81
N TYR A 18 -12.09 7.43 7.52
CA TYR A 18 -12.28 5.99 7.33
C TYR A 18 -11.50 5.45 6.13
N ALA A 19 -11.42 6.20 5.03
CA ALA A 19 -10.62 5.82 3.86
C ALA A 19 -9.12 5.79 4.20
N THR A 20 -8.61 6.81 4.90
CA THR A 20 -7.21 6.88 5.35
C THR A 20 -6.90 5.74 6.31
N TYR A 21 -7.79 5.47 7.28
CA TYR A 21 -7.65 4.40 8.25
C TYR A 21 -7.64 3.03 7.57
N LEU A 22 -8.49 2.83 6.57
CA LEU A 22 -8.53 1.58 5.79
C LEU A 22 -7.23 1.37 5.01
N VAL A 23 -6.75 2.40 4.30
CA VAL A 23 -5.49 2.34 3.56
C VAL A 23 -4.33 2.04 4.50
N ALA A 24 -4.26 2.74 5.63
CA ALA A 24 -3.28 2.50 6.69
C ALA A 24 -3.27 1.05 7.17
N ALA A 25 -4.44 0.49 7.48
CA ALA A 25 -4.56 -0.89 7.94
C ALA A 25 -4.12 -1.89 6.86
N VAL A 26 -4.53 -1.71 5.60
CA VAL A 26 -4.13 -2.60 4.50
C VAL A 26 -2.62 -2.53 4.27
N VAL A 27 -2.04 -1.33 4.21
CA VAL A 27 -0.59 -1.15 3.99
C VAL A 27 0.21 -1.73 5.14
N THR A 28 -0.23 -1.54 6.39
CA THR A 28 0.45 -2.10 7.56
C THR A 28 0.40 -3.62 7.56
N GLN A 29 -0.74 -4.21 7.17
CA GLN A 29 -0.88 -5.65 7.12
C GLN A 29 0.01 -6.30 6.05
N ILE A 30 0.01 -5.78 4.82
CA ILE A 30 0.90 -6.31 3.77
C ILE A 30 2.37 -6.08 4.12
N PHE A 31 2.70 -4.94 4.73
CA PHE A 31 4.05 -4.64 5.20
C PHE A 31 4.53 -5.67 6.23
N LEU A 32 3.70 -6.03 7.22
CA LEU A 32 4.03 -7.10 8.17
C LEU A 32 4.28 -8.44 7.46
N TYR A 33 3.44 -8.83 6.50
CA TYR A 33 3.68 -10.05 5.73
C TYR A 33 4.97 -10.02 4.91
N MET A 34 5.33 -8.85 4.38
CA MET A 34 6.56 -8.65 3.63
C MET A 34 7.80 -8.83 4.54
N ILE A 35 7.77 -8.26 5.75
CA ILE A 35 8.82 -8.44 6.76
C ILE A 35 8.93 -9.93 7.17
N ASP A 36 7.81 -10.56 7.51
CA ASP A 36 7.76 -11.95 7.98
C ASP A 36 8.25 -12.94 6.91
N SER A 37 7.95 -12.66 5.63
CA SER A 37 8.35 -13.49 4.50
C SER A 37 9.73 -13.14 3.93
N GLY A 38 10.36 -12.06 4.41
CA GLY A 38 11.66 -11.61 3.90
C GLY A 38 11.63 -11.09 2.46
N VAL A 39 10.52 -10.48 2.05
CA VAL A 39 10.39 -9.93 0.69
C VAL A 39 10.35 -8.40 0.75
N GLN A 40 11.12 -7.76 -0.13
CA GLN A 40 11.18 -6.30 -0.17
C GLN A 40 10.11 -5.69 -1.08
N TYR A 41 9.54 -6.47 -1.98
CA TYR A 41 8.64 -6.02 -3.02
C TYR A 41 7.26 -6.65 -2.83
N GLY A 42 6.23 -5.82 -2.78
CA GLY A 42 4.84 -6.24 -2.66
C GLY A 42 3.94 -5.27 -3.41
N TYR A 43 2.68 -5.65 -3.60
CA TYR A 43 1.70 -4.70 -4.14
C TYR A 43 0.28 -5.02 -3.69
N ILE A 44 -0.57 -4.00 -3.67
CA ILE A 44 -2.01 -4.10 -3.46
C ILE A 44 -2.69 -3.85 -4.79
N CYS A 45 -3.69 -4.67 -5.13
CA CYS A 45 -4.54 -4.46 -6.30
C CYS A 45 -5.98 -4.24 -5.87
N THR A 46 -6.57 -3.11 -6.28
CA THR A 46 -7.98 -2.79 -6.03
C THR A 46 -8.88 -3.15 -7.22
N GLY A 47 -8.30 -3.69 -8.30
CA GLY A 47 -8.95 -3.91 -9.59
C GLY A 47 -8.95 -2.67 -10.50
N GLU A 48 -8.91 -1.47 -9.92
CA GLU A 48 -8.81 -0.20 -10.66
C GLU A 48 -7.41 0.42 -10.56
N ALA A 49 -6.72 0.20 -9.45
CA ALA A 49 -5.40 0.75 -9.16
C ALA A 49 -4.47 -0.31 -8.57
N PHE A 50 -3.18 -0.08 -8.76
CA PHE A 50 -2.10 -0.83 -8.14
C PHE A 50 -1.33 0.09 -7.20
N VAL A 51 -1.08 -0.37 -5.97
CA VAL A 51 -0.18 0.28 -5.04
C VAL A 51 1.02 -0.63 -4.89
N PHE A 52 2.11 -0.32 -5.59
CA PHE A 52 3.38 -1.03 -5.47
C PHE A 52 4.10 -0.57 -4.21
N LEU A 53 4.71 -1.50 -3.49
CA LEU A 53 5.35 -1.30 -2.21
C LEU A 53 6.78 -1.81 -2.25
N TYR A 54 7.70 -1.03 -1.69
CA TYR A 54 9.12 -1.37 -1.60
C TYR A 54 9.66 -1.05 -0.21
N ILE A 55 10.34 -2.01 0.41
CA ILE A 55 11.03 -1.84 1.69
C ILE A 55 12.52 -1.66 1.42
N PRO A 56 13.10 -0.48 1.70
CA PRO A 56 14.52 -0.24 1.50
C PRO A 56 15.41 -1.17 2.33
N ASN A 57 16.56 -1.56 1.76
CA ASN A 57 17.56 -2.39 2.46
C ASN A 57 18.15 -1.69 3.69
N ASP A 58 18.30 -0.37 3.63
CA ASP A 58 18.92 0.44 4.68
C ASP A 58 17.97 0.74 5.84
N ASP A 59 16.66 0.73 5.61
CA ASP A 59 15.67 1.00 6.64
C ASP A 59 14.43 0.09 6.52
N PRO A 60 14.38 -1.04 7.27
CA PRO A 60 13.24 -1.95 7.26
C PRO A 60 12.00 -1.36 7.93
N THR A 61 12.08 -0.15 8.51
CA THR A 61 10.93 0.48 9.20
C THR A 61 10.08 1.35 8.28
N VAL A 62 10.53 1.55 7.04
CA VAL A 62 9.85 2.39 6.05
C VAL A 62 9.39 1.54 4.89
N VAL A 63 8.15 1.77 4.46
CA VAL A 63 7.65 1.26 3.18
C VAL A 63 7.43 2.44 2.22
N GLN A 64 8.08 2.38 1.08
CA GLN A 64 7.85 3.29 -0.03
C GLN A 64 6.71 2.75 -0.88
N TYR A 65 5.92 3.66 -1.47
CA TYR A 65 4.82 3.26 -2.33
C TYR A 65 4.84 4.02 -3.66
N PHE A 66 4.32 3.36 -4.69
CA PHE A 66 4.01 3.95 -5.99
C PHE A 66 2.59 3.57 -6.40
N LEU A 67 1.75 4.57 -6.65
CA LEU A 67 0.37 4.39 -7.09
C LEU A 67 0.33 4.42 -8.62
N CYS A 68 -0.26 3.38 -9.22
CA CYS A 68 -0.62 3.35 -10.63
C CYS A 68 -2.12 3.19 -10.80
N ILE A 69 -2.69 3.95 -11.74
CA ILE A 69 -4.06 3.79 -12.22
C ILE A 69 -3.96 3.57 -13.73
N PRO A 70 -3.90 2.30 -14.19
CA PRO A 70 -3.59 1.99 -15.60
C PRO A 70 -4.53 2.69 -16.60
N ASN A 71 -5.81 2.81 -16.26
CA ASN A 71 -6.81 3.48 -17.11
C ASN A 71 -6.59 4.99 -17.26
N GLN A 72 -5.88 5.62 -16.32
CA GLN A 72 -5.52 7.05 -16.36
C GLN A 72 -4.10 7.26 -16.90
N ASP A 73 -3.19 6.31 -16.63
CA ASP A 73 -1.77 6.42 -16.97
C ASP A 73 -1.49 6.12 -18.45
N VAL A 74 -2.35 5.35 -19.12
CA VAL A 74 -2.25 5.06 -20.56
C VAL A 74 -2.85 6.23 -21.37
N GLN A 75 -1.99 7.15 -21.83
CA GLN A 75 -2.40 8.15 -22.82
C GLN A 75 -2.33 7.59 -24.24
N ALA A 76 -3.32 7.93 -25.08
CA ALA A 76 -3.48 7.34 -26.41
C ALA A 76 -2.35 7.67 -27.41
N ASP A 77 -1.51 8.66 -27.13
CA ASP A 77 -0.52 9.22 -28.06
C ASP A 77 0.93 9.12 -27.56
N ASP A 78 1.21 8.22 -26.60
CA ASP A 78 2.56 8.03 -26.05
C ASP A 78 3.22 6.76 -26.64
N ASP A 79 4.45 6.86 -27.13
CA ASP A 79 5.22 5.72 -27.67
C ASP A 79 5.43 4.61 -26.60
N TRP A 80 5.24 4.95 -25.32
CA TRP A 80 5.40 4.07 -24.16
C TRP A 80 4.11 3.44 -23.63
N ARG A 81 3.03 3.45 -24.41
CA ARG A 81 1.71 2.89 -24.05
C ARG A 81 1.74 1.46 -23.49
N LEU A 82 2.60 0.59 -24.03
CA LEU A 82 2.68 -0.81 -23.58
C LEU A 82 3.20 -0.94 -22.14
N TYR A 83 4.14 -0.07 -21.74
CA TYR A 83 4.77 -0.10 -20.41
C TYR A 83 3.86 0.44 -19.30
N ARG A 84 2.84 1.24 -19.66
CA ARG A 84 1.87 1.81 -18.70
C ARG A 84 0.61 0.97 -18.51
N THR A 85 0.51 -0.15 -19.20
CA THR A 85 -0.55 -1.12 -18.95
C THR A 85 -0.36 -1.77 -17.57
N ALA A 86 -1.46 -2.20 -16.96
CA ALA A 86 -1.43 -2.99 -15.72
C ALA A 86 -0.44 -4.17 -15.81
N ILE A 87 -0.49 -4.89 -16.94
CA ILE A 87 0.37 -6.06 -17.19
C ILE A 87 1.84 -5.64 -17.31
N GLY A 88 2.13 -4.57 -18.06
CA GLY A 88 3.48 -4.06 -18.25
C GLY A 88 4.14 -3.65 -16.92
N GLN A 89 3.38 -2.96 -16.07
CA GLN A 89 3.87 -2.55 -14.76
C GLN A 89 4.06 -3.72 -13.79
N VAL A 90 3.09 -4.63 -13.70
CA VAL A 90 3.21 -5.83 -12.86
C VAL A 90 4.39 -6.69 -13.31
N LEU A 91 4.59 -6.85 -14.62
CA LEU A 91 5.73 -7.58 -15.16
C LEU A 91 7.06 -6.92 -14.78
N ALA A 92 7.19 -5.61 -15.02
CA ALA A 92 8.41 -4.87 -14.69
C ALA A 92 8.73 -4.96 -13.18
N PHE A 93 7.72 -4.79 -12.34
CA PHE A 93 7.86 -4.89 -10.89
C PHE A 93 8.26 -6.30 -10.44
N THR A 94 7.66 -7.34 -11.04
CA THR A 94 8.01 -8.74 -10.75
C THR A 94 9.45 -9.04 -11.15
N LEU A 95 9.90 -8.56 -12.32
CA LEU A 95 11.29 -8.73 -12.74
C LEU A 95 12.25 -8.02 -11.80
N GLN A 96 11.90 -6.83 -11.31
CA GLN A 96 12.70 -6.10 -10.33
C GLN A 96 12.77 -6.86 -8.99
N ALA A 97 11.66 -7.43 -8.53
CA ALA A 97 11.62 -8.23 -7.31
C ALA A 97 12.47 -9.51 -7.42
N LEU A 98 12.47 -10.17 -8.58
CA LEU A 98 13.29 -11.36 -8.84
C LEU A 98 14.78 -11.06 -9.00
N ALA A 99 15.12 -9.83 -9.42
CA ALA A 99 16.50 -9.36 -9.54
C ALA A 99 17.04 -8.76 -8.25
N ALA A 100 16.22 -8.63 -7.21
CA ALA A 100 16.62 -8.10 -5.92
C ALA A 100 17.61 -9.04 -5.23
N GLU A 101 18.53 -8.47 -4.46
CA GLU A 101 19.45 -9.25 -3.63
C GLU A 101 18.70 -9.91 -2.48
N ASP A 102 19.17 -11.10 -2.07
CA ASP A 102 18.62 -11.78 -0.90
C ASP A 102 18.87 -10.93 0.36
N LEU A 103 17.84 -10.81 1.20
CA LEU A 103 17.95 -10.11 2.47
C LEU A 103 18.84 -10.90 3.45
N SER A 104 19.70 -10.19 4.18
CA SER A 104 20.55 -10.81 5.20
C SER A 104 19.74 -11.12 6.46
N GLN A 105 20.19 -12.10 7.25
CA GLN A 105 19.60 -12.37 8.57
C GLN A 105 19.64 -11.12 9.47
N GLU A 106 20.69 -10.32 9.38
CA GLU A 106 20.82 -9.07 10.13
C GLU A 106 19.70 -8.07 9.80
N TRP A 107 19.24 -8.04 8.55
CA TRP A 107 18.11 -7.21 8.15
C TRP A 107 16.82 -7.68 8.83
N HIS A 108 16.59 -9.00 8.90
CA HIS A 108 15.44 -9.57 9.58
C HIS A 108 15.44 -9.27 11.07
N ASP A 109 16.59 -9.43 11.72
CA ASP A 109 16.74 -9.17 13.14
C ASP A 109 16.51 -7.67 13.44
N ALA A 110 17.09 -6.78 12.62
CA ALA A 110 16.87 -5.35 12.73
C ALA A 110 15.41 -4.94 12.50
N ALA A 111 14.71 -5.60 11.59
CA ALA A 111 13.28 -5.36 11.36
C ALA A 111 12.46 -5.73 12.61
N HIS A 112 12.66 -6.94 13.16
CA HIS A 112 11.93 -7.41 14.32
C HIS A 112 12.21 -6.59 15.59
N ASP A 113 13.45 -6.16 15.79
CA ASP A 113 13.84 -5.37 16.96
C ASP A 113 13.27 -3.94 16.94
N ARG A 114 13.07 -3.37 15.74
CA ARG A 114 12.67 -1.97 15.56
C ARG A 114 11.17 -1.79 15.33
N LEU A 115 10.50 -2.80 14.80
CA LEU A 115 9.08 -2.72 14.46
C LEU A 115 8.20 -2.98 15.67
N LYS A 116 7.11 -2.21 15.76
CA LYS A 116 6.05 -2.42 16.74
C LYS A 116 4.91 -3.19 16.09
N THR A 117 4.26 -4.05 16.86
CA THR A 117 3.07 -4.77 16.41
C THR A 117 1.91 -3.79 16.26
N TRP A 118 1.21 -3.90 15.13
CA TRP A 118 -0.03 -3.19 14.88
C TRP A 118 -1.21 -3.97 15.45
N GLU A 119 -1.96 -3.39 16.38
CA GLU A 119 -3.03 -4.08 17.12
C GLU A 119 -4.38 -4.14 16.38
N VAL A 120 -4.51 -3.55 15.19
CA VAL A 120 -5.79 -3.41 14.50
C VAL A 120 -5.82 -4.22 13.21
N GLU A 121 -6.73 -5.19 13.12
CA GLU A 121 -6.91 -5.91 11.86
C GLU A 121 -7.72 -5.09 10.84
N TYR A 122 -7.37 -5.23 9.55
CA TYR A 122 -8.12 -4.63 8.45
C TYR A 122 -9.63 -4.91 8.53
N GLN A 123 -10.04 -6.12 8.92
CA GLN A 123 -11.45 -6.48 9.01
C GLN A 123 -12.18 -5.68 10.09
N ASP A 124 -11.50 -5.36 11.19
CA ASP A 124 -12.08 -4.57 12.27
C ASP A 124 -12.26 -3.11 11.84
N VAL A 125 -11.31 -2.57 11.06
CA VAL A 125 -11.46 -1.25 10.43
C VAL A 125 -12.66 -1.24 9.49
N LEU A 126 -12.74 -2.21 8.58
CA LEU A 126 -13.81 -2.27 7.58
C LEU A 126 -15.20 -2.36 8.22
N ARG A 127 -15.34 -3.12 9.32
CA ARG A 127 -16.59 -3.26 10.06
C ARG A 127 -17.04 -1.96 10.73
N LYS A 128 -16.11 -1.09 11.11
CA LYS A 128 -16.41 0.21 11.73
C LYS A 128 -16.91 1.25 10.73
N ILE A 129 -16.67 1.08 9.42
CA ILE A 129 -17.09 2.04 8.40
C ILE A 129 -18.61 1.94 8.18
N PRO A 130 -19.39 3.00 8.49
CA PRO A 130 -20.83 3.02 8.25
C PRO A 130 -21.14 2.89 6.76
N GLU A 131 -22.21 2.16 6.40
CA GLU A 131 -22.58 1.94 5.00
C GLU A 131 -22.82 3.23 4.21
N THR A 132 -23.33 4.25 4.88
CA THR A 132 -23.58 5.60 4.34
C THR A 132 -22.29 6.33 3.96
N LEU A 133 -21.15 5.94 4.53
CA LEU A 133 -19.82 6.52 4.31
C LEU A 133 -18.90 5.59 3.53
N ARG A 134 -19.38 4.49 2.95
CA ARG A 134 -18.56 3.60 2.11
C ARG A 134 -18.38 4.10 0.68
N LYS A 135 -19.18 5.09 0.28
CA LYS A 135 -19.09 5.74 -1.02
C LYS A 135 -19.03 7.23 -0.76
N ASP A 136 -18.12 7.91 -1.43
CA ASP A 136 -18.12 9.36 -1.50
C ASP A 136 -19.54 9.82 -1.91
N PRO A 137 -20.21 10.69 -1.14
CA PRO A 137 -21.48 11.28 -1.58
C PRO A 137 -21.21 11.99 -2.90
N ARG A 138 -21.61 11.33 -4.01
CA ARG A 138 -21.46 11.79 -5.40
C ARG A 138 -21.30 13.31 -5.43
N ALA A 139 -20.13 13.79 -5.85
CA ALA A 139 -19.92 15.21 -6.10
C ALA A 139 -21.12 15.72 -6.92
N SER A 140 -21.99 16.49 -6.25
CA SER A 140 -23.09 17.18 -6.91
C SER A 140 -22.43 18.21 -7.79
N ASN A 141 -22.24 17.87 -9.06
CA ASN A 141 -21.86 18.84 -10.09
C ASN A 141 -22.97 19.90 -10.13
N TYR A 142 -22.74 21.03 -9.47
CA TYR A 142 -23.45 22.28 -9.71
C TYR A 142 -22.85 22.97 -10.93
#